data_AF-A0AAU6PFE0-F1
#
_entry.id   AF-A0AAU6PFE0-F1
#
_cell.length_a   1.000
_cell.length_b   1.000
_cell.length_c   1.000
_cell.angle_alpha   90.00
_cell.angle_beta   90.00
_cell.angle_gamma   90.00
#
_symmetry.space_group_name_H-M   'P 1'
#
loop_
_entity.id
_entity.type
_entity.pdbx_description
1 polymer ?
#
loop_
_entity_poly.entity_id
_entity_poly.type
_entity_poly.pdbx_seq_one_letter_code
_entity_poly.pdbx_strand_id
1 'polypeptide(L)'
;MFENDKAVLEFKPRYPRTLPQDWQDIDNPTVYEISATLDTLKKMYADQVRDLNQKRVDTDIGEENLRNIATNYQSVKAILFQPR
;
A
#
# COMPACT_ATOMS: atom_id res chain seq x y z
N MET A 1 25.37 -0.57 -22.43
CA MET A 1 24.47 -1.55 -21.81
C MET A 1 23.76 -0.83 -20.68
N PHE A 2 22.47 -0.58 -20.81
CA PHE A 2 21.67 0.04 -19.77
C PHE A 2 21.25 -1.07 -18.81
N GLU A 3 21.85 -1.09 -17.62
CA GLU A 3 21.54 -2.06 -16.58
C GLU A 3 20.15 -1.72 -16.00
N ASN A 4 19.17 -2.50 -16.43
CA ASN A 4 17.97 -2.92 -15.71
C ASN A 4 17.07 -1.82 -15.12
N ASP A 5 16.02 -1.51 -15.88
CA ASP A 5 14.80 -0.77 -15.53
C ASP A 5 14.00 -1.39 -14.37
N LYS A 6 14.54 -1.41 -13.13
CA LYS A 6 13.81 -1.86 -11.93
C LYS A 6 13.97 -0.98 -10.69
N ALA A 7 14.51 0.23 -10.84
CA ALA A 7 14.68 1.17 -9.73
C ALA A 7 13.52 2.18 -9.57
N VAL A 8 12.38 2.00 -10.23
CA VAL A 8 11.20 2.86 -10.01
C VAL A 8 10.25 2.21 -9.01
N LEU A 9 10.67 2.11 -7.75
CA LEU A 9 9.77 1.96 -6.60
C LEU A 9 10.41 2.58 -5.35
N GLU A 10 10.96 3.80 -5.44
CA GLU A 10 11.26 4.56 -4.23
C GLU A 10 10.11 5.53 -3.90
N PHE A 11 9.03 4.96 -3.38
CA PHE A 11 8.11 5.71 -2.52
C PHE A 11 8.38 5.30 -1.06
N LYS A 12 9.08 6.17 -0.33
CA LYS A 12 9.27 6.06 1.11
C LYS A 12 8.67 7.26 1.84
N PRO A 13 7.50 7.08 2.45
CA PRO A 13 7.17 7.72 3.71
C PRO A 13 7.30 6.67 4.82
N ARG A 14 7.98 7.05 5.90
CA ARG A 14 8.08 6.27 7.14
C ARG A 14 6.68 6.09 7.75
N TYR A 15 5.94 5.08 7.33
CA TYR A 15 4.84 4.51 8.10
C TYR A 15 5.34 3.23 8.78
N PRO A 16 4.94 2.95 10.04
CA PRO A 16 5.29 1.70 10.70
C PRO A 16 4.61 0.56 9.93
N ARG A 17 5.39 -0.13 9.09
CA ARG A 17 4.90 -1.05 8.05
C ARG A 17 4.36 -2.32 8.68
N THR A 18 3.08 -2.58 8.47
CA THR A 18 2.56 -3.93 8.28
C THR A 18 1.87 -3.90 6.92
N LEU A 19 2.59 -4.24 5.86
CA LEU A 19 1.96 -4.67 4.61
C LEU A 19 1.87 -6.20 4.62
N PRO A 20 1.11 -6.84 3.73
CA PRO A 20 0.97 -8.30 3.74
C PRO A 20 2.30 -9.06 3.66
N GLN A 21 3.30 -8.46 3.03
CA GLN A 21 4.68 -8.96 2.95
C GLN A 21 5.45 -8.96 4.29
N ASP A 22 4.96 -8.20 5.28
CA ASP A 22 5.55 -8.11 6.62
C ASP A 22 4.86 -9.09 7.60
N TRP A 23 3.85 -9.83 7.14
CA TRP A 23 3.15 -10.83 7.96
C TRP A 23 4.03 -12.06 8.19
N GLN A 24 3.91 -12.66 9.36
CA GLN A 24 4.70 -13.85 9.73
C GLN A 24 4.33 -15.07 8.86
N ASP A 25 3.05 -15.21 8.53
CA ASP A 25 2.51 -16.23 7.63
C ASP A 25 1.42 -15.59 6.77
N ILE A 26 1.67 -15.45 5.46
CA ILE A 26 0.74 -14.80 4.54
C ILE A 26 -0.54 -15.61 4.33
N ASP A 27 -0.48 -16.93 4.46
CA ASP A 27 -1.62 -17.82 4.29
C ASP A 27 -2.43 -17.94 5.59
N ASN A 28 -1.86 -17.51 6.72
CA ASN A 28 -2.53 -17.51 8.02
C ASN A 28 -2.24 -16.24 8.85
N PRO A 29 -2.67 -15.06 8.36
CA PRO A 29 -2.40 -13.82 9.06
C PRO A 29 -3.19 -13.70 10.36
N THR A 30 -2.58 -13.08 11.35
CA THR A 30 -3.25 -12.73 12.60
C THR A 30 -4.23 -11.56 12.38
N VAL A 31 -5.24 -11.47 13.25
CA VAL A 31 -6.18 -10.33 13.27
C VAL A 31 -5.44 -9.00 13.45
N TYR A 32 -4.35 -9.00 14.22
CA TYR A 32 -3.54 -7.80 14.44
C TYR A 32 -2.85 -7.35 13.16
N GLU A 33 -2.19 -8.27 12.45
CA GLU A 33 -1.53 -7.99 11.16
C GLU A 33 -2.52 -7.43 10.13
N ILE A 34 -3.70 -8.03 10.00
CA ILE A 34 -4.75 -7.54 9.09
C ILE A 34 -5.16 -6.12 9.49
N SER A 35 -5.47 -5.91 10.77
CA SER A 35 -5.96 -4.61 11.25
C SER A 35 -4.91 -3.51 11.08
N ALA A 36 -3.66 -3.81 11.41
CA ALA A 36 -2.54 -2.88 11.28
C ALA A 36 -2.26 -2.54 9.80
N THR A 37 -2.36 -3.52 8.90
CA THR A 37 -2.30 -3.27 7.45
C THR A 37 -3.44 -2.38 6.96
N LEU A 38 -4.68 -2.66 7.35
CA LEU A 38 -5.82 -1.86 6.93
C LEU A 38 -5.73 -0.42 7.43
N ASP A 39 -5.30 -0.21 8.66
CA ASP A 39 -5.14 1.14 9.23
C ASP A 39 -3.98 1.90 8.59
N THR A 40 -2.91 1.20 8.23
CA THR A 40 -1.81 1.78 7.43
C THR A 40 -2.32 2.27 6.08
N LEU A 41 -3.05 1.43 5.34
CA LEU A 41 -3.61 1.79 4.04
C LEU A 41 -4.61 2.95 4.15
N LYS A 42 -5.41 3.01 5.23
CA LYS A 42 -6.38 4.11 5.46
C LYS A 42 -5.63 5.43 5.64
N LYS A 43 -4.55 5.41 6.41
CA LYS A 43 -3.73 6.60 6.66
C LYS A 43 -3.03 7.06 5.38
N MET A 44 -2.47 6.14 4.61
CA MET A 44 -1.87 6.45 3.31
C MET A 44 -2.88 7.09 2.36
N TYR A 45 -4.10 6.55 2.29
CA TYR A 45 -5.17 7.13 1.48
C TYR A 45 -5.51 8.56 1.93
N ALA A 46 -5.75 8.77 3.23
CA ALA A 46 -6.10 10.07 3.76
C ALA A 46 -4.99 11.12 3.54
N ASP A 47 -3.73 10.73 3.75
CA ASP A 47 -2.58 11.60 3.55
C ASP A 47 -2.41 11.94 2.05
N GLN A 48 -2.57 10.97 1.14
CA GLN A 48 -2.51 11.19 -0.30
C GLN A 48 -3.63 12.09 -0.82
N VAL A 49 -4.87 11.91 -0.33
CA VAL A 49 -6.00 12.80 -0.66
C VAL A 49 -5.72 14.23 -0.17
N ARG A 50 -5.16 14.37 1.04
CA ARG A 50 -4.79 15.69 1.57
C ARG A 50 -3.71 16.34 0.70
N ASP A 51 -2.71 15.59 0.27
CA ASP A 51 -1.62 16.12 -0.56
C ASP A 51 -2.12 16.54 -1.96
N LEU A 52 -3.05 15.79 -2.55
CA LEU A 52 -3.74 16.19 -3.79
C LEU A 52 -4.54 17.49 -3.62
N ASN A 53 -5.37 17.58 -2.57
CA ASN A 53 -6.18 18.77 -2.28
C ASN A 53 -5.32 20.02 -2.03
N GLN A 54 -4.13 19.83 -1.45
CA GLN A 54 -3.17 20.90 -1.16
C GLN A 54 -2.16 21.13 -2.29
N LYS A 55 -2.29 20.42 -3.42
CA LYS A 55 -1.39 20.48 -4.58
C LYS A 55 0.09 20.27 -4.19
N ARG A 56 0.35 19.41 -3.20
CA ARG A 56 1.70 19.04 -2.73
C ARG A 56 2.36 17.96 -3.57
N VAL A 57 1.58 17.36 -4.46
CA VAL A 57 1.96 16.31 -5.39
C VAL A 57 1.28 16.60 -6.71
N ASP A 58 1.94 16.21 -7.80
CA ASP A 58 1.33 16.23 -9.12
C ASP A 58 0.06 15.35 -9.15
N THR A 59 -0.94 15.76 -9.92
CA THR A 59 -2.24 15.08 -9.96
C THR A 59 -2.10 13.66 -10.49
N ASP A 60 -1.35 13.43 -11.56
CA ASP A 60 -1.23 12.10 -12.18
C ASP A 60 -0.51 11.14 -11.23
N ILE A 61 0.56 11.63 -10.57
CA ILE A 61 1.29 10.89 -9.55
C ILE A 61 0.39 10.57 -8.36
N GLY A 62 -0.36 11.55 -7.87
CA GLY A 62 -1.22 11.36 -6.71
C GLY A 62 -2.38 10.40 -6.98
N GLU A 63 -2.98 10.45 -8.17
CA GLU A 63 -3.98 9.47 -8.59
C GLU A 63 -3.40 8.06 -8.71
N GLU A 64 -2.19 7.92 -9.24
CA GLU A 64 -1.51 6.63 -9.33
C GLU A 64 -1.24 6.06 -7.94
N ASN A 65 -0.80 6.88 -6.99
CA ASN A 65 -0.65 6.47 -5.60
C ASN A 65 -1.97 5.99 -4.98
N LEU A 66 -3.10 6.66 -5.28
CA LEU A 66 -4.42 6.20 -4.82
C LEU A 66 -4.82 4.87 -5.44
N ARG A 67 -4.56 4.65 -6.75
CA ARG A 67 -4.78 3.36 -7.42
C ARG A 67 -3.96 2.24 -6.80
N ASN A 68 -2.70 2.51 -6.46
CA ASN A 68 -1.83 1.56 -5.79
C ASN A 68 -2.33 1.20 -4.38
N ILE A 69 -2.79 2.19 -3.60
CA ILE A 69 -3.39 1.94 -2.29
C ILE A 69 -4.66 1.09 -2.41
N ALA A 70 -5.53 1.40 -3.38
CA ALA A 70 -6.75 0.62 -3.63
C ALA A 70 -6.43 -0.82 -4.04
N THR A 71 -5.39 -1.02 -4.86
CA THR A 71 -4.92 -2.36 -5.26
C THR A 71 -4.44 -3.14 -4.04
N ASN A 72 -3.69 -2.52 -3.13
CA ASN A 72 -3.25 -3.18 -1.90
C ASN A 72 -4.43 -3.64 -1.02
N TYR A 73 -5.51 -2.85 -0.93
CA TYR A 73 -6.73 -3.30 -0.26
C TYR A 73 -7.34 -4.54 -0.91
N GLN A 74 -7.36 -4.60 -2.25
CA GLN A 74 -7.85 -5.78 -2.95
C GLN A 74 -6.94 -6.98 -2.75
N SER A 75 -5.62 -6.80 -2.69
CA SER A 75 -4.68 -7.88 -2.39
C SER A 75 -4.89 -8.46 -1.00
N VAL A 76 -5.07 -7.61 0.03
CA VAL A 76 -5.43 -8.07 1.39
C VAL A 76 -6.73 -8.87 1.35
N LYS A 77 -7.76 -8.36 0.67
CA LYS A 77 -9.02 -9.07 0.52
C LYS A 77 -8.82 -10.43 -0.18
N ALA A 78 -8.05 -10.46 -1.27
CA ALA A 78 -7.79 -11.68 -2.01
C ALA A 78 -7.16 -12.74 -1.10
N ILE A 79 -6.10 -12.39 -0.35
CA ILE A 79 -5.43 -13.30 0.60
C ILE A 79 -6.40 -13.87 1.63
N LEU A 80 -7.27 -13.03 2.21
CA LEU A 80 -8.20 -13.45 3.27
C LEU A 80 -9.34 -14.35 2.78
N PHE A 81 -9.72 -14.23 1.51
CA PHE A 81 -10.87 -14.96 0.94
C PHE A 81 -10.44 -15.95 -0.16
N GLN A 82 -9.16 -16.33 -0.24
CA GLN A 82 -8.76 -17.42 -1.13
C GLN A 82 -9.44 -18.74 -0.70
N PRO A 83 -9.90 -19.57 -1.65
CA PRO A 83 -10.34 -20.93 -1.34
C PRO A 83 -9.19 -21.70 -0.70
N ARG A 84 -9.43 -22.31 0.47
CA ARG A 84 -8.48 -23.17 1.18
C ARG A 84 -8.82 -24.63 0.99
#